data_AF-A0A2M7WW86-F1
#
_entry.id   AF-A0A2M7WW86-F1
#
_cell.length_a   1.000
_cell.length_b   1.000
_cell.length_c   1.000
_cell.angle_alpha   90.00
_cell.angle_beta   90.00
_cell.angle_gamma   90.00
#
_symmetry.space_group_name_H-M   'P 1'
#
loop_
_entity.id
_entity.type
_entity.pdbx_description
1 polymer ?
#
loop_
_entity_poly.entity_id
_entity_poly.type
_entity_poly.pdbx_seq_one_letter_code
_entity_poly.pdbx_strand_id
1 'polypeptide(L)'
;TLADRIDPIALPRRWRFVDTLPIDAQAKTTEAMLAALFKPRLPAIHWLVRDADSAALEFSVCAELACFDGHFPALPVLPGVALIDWTIHWGGEVFALPGHFVRIEALKFQRLVRPGAQLHLQMSWKAATATLGFCYTSTLGTHASGRLWFAAAAQ
;
A
#
# COMPACT_ATOMS: atom_id res chain seq x y z
N THR A 1 -21.16 4.01 -29.26
CA THR A 1 -19.97 3.52 -28.53
C THR A 1 -20.07 2.00 -28.41
N LEU A 2 -19.01 1.29 -27.97
CA LEU A 2 -19.09 -0.17 -27.72
C LEU A 2 -20.18 -0.50 -26.69
N ALA A 3 -20.42 0.39 -25.73
CA ALA A 3 -21.46 0.25 -24.72
C ALA A 3 -22.88 0.25 -25.31
N ASP A 4 -23.13 0.96 -26.42
CA ASP A 4 -24.45 1.02 -27.06
C ASP A 4 -24.76 -0.23 -27.92
N ARG A 5 -23.82 -1.16 -28.03
CA ARG A 5 -23.89 -2.36 -28.90
C ARG A 5 -23.79 -3.68 -28.15
N ILE A 6 -23.70 -3.64 -26.83
CA ILE A 6 -23.56 -4.82 -25.98
C ILE A 6 -24.69 -4.81 -24.95
N ASP A 7 -25.31 -5.97 -24.71
CA ASP A 7 -26.32 -6.13 -23.65
C ASP A 7 -25.72 -5.65 -22.31
N PRO A 8 -26.45 -4.85 -21.51
CA PRO A 8 -25.98 -4.40 -20.19
C PRO A 8 -25.45 -5.51 -19.29
N ILE A 9 -25.91 -6.75 -19.43
CA ILE A 9 -25.41 -7.91 -18.66
C ILE A 9 -23.97 -8.28 -19.03
N ALA A 10 -23.55 -8.01 -20.26
CA ALA A 10 -22.21 -8.28 -20.77
C ALA A 10 -21.25 -7.10 -20.55
N LEU A 11 -21.71 -6.00 -19.95
CA LEU A 11 -20.83 -4.92 -19.52
C LEU A 11 -20.05 -5.34 -18.26
N PRO A 12 -18.71 -5.33 -18.29
CA PRO A 12 -17.90 -5.67 -17.14
C PRO A 12 -18.11 -4.67 -15.99
N ARG A 13 -18.42 -5.22 -14.81
CA ARG A 13 -18.64 -4.43 -13.58
C ARG A 13 -17.35 -3.93 -12.92
N ARG A 14 -16.24 -4.63 -13.18
CA ARG A 14 -14.92 -4.31 -12.62
C ARG A 14 -13.87 -4.47 -13.71
N TRP A 15 -12.93 -3.54 -13.76
CA TRP A 15 -11.79 -3.57 -14.68
C TRP A 15 -10.50 -3.63 -13.87
N ARG A 16 -9.57 -4.48 -14.32
CA ARG A 16 -8.21 -4.53 -13.79
C ARG A 16 -7.25 -4.66 -14.97
N PHE A 17 -6.32 -3.72 -15.06
CA PHE A 17 -5.24 -3.76 -16.04
C PHE A 17 -3.99 -4.32 -15.35
N VAL A 18 -3.41 -5.34 -15.96
CA VAL A 18 -2.19 -6.02 -15.51
C VAL A 18 -1.28 -6.20 -16.69
N ASP A 19 0.04 -6.15 -16.47
CA ASP A 19 1.01 -6.33 -17.55
C ASP A 19 0.96 -7.74 -18.13
N THR A 20 0.72 -8.74 -17.27
CA THR A 20 0.57 -10.14 -17.67
C THR A 20 -0.54 -10.81 -16.85
N LEU A 21 -1.26 -11.74 -17.49
CA LEU A 21 -2.22 -12.57 -16.78
C LEU A 21 -1.48 -13.57 -15.88
N PRO A 22 -1.97 -13.79 -14.65
CA PRO A 22 -1.35 -14.76 -13.76
C PRO A 22 -1.53 -16.17 -14.32
N ILE A 23 -0.46 -16.95 -14.31
CA ILE A 23 -0.45 -18.35 -14.75
C ILE A 23 0.14 -19.26 -13.67
N ASP A 24 -0.39 -20.47 -13.55
CA ASP A 24 0.20 -21.52 -12.71
C ASP A 24 1.44 -22.16 -13.37
N ALA A 25 1.99 -23.19 -12.72
CA ALA A 25 3.14 -23.93 -13.24
C ALA A 25 2.85 -24.67 -14.56
N GLN A 26 1.58 -24.81 -14.95
CA GLN A 26 1.12 -25.41 -16.21
C GLN A 26 0.68 -24.35 -17.23
N ALA A 27 1.02 -23.08 -17.02
CA ALA A 27 0.67 -21.95 -17.87
C ALA A 27 -0.84 -21.67 -17.97
N LYS A 28 -1.63 -22.05 -16.96
CA LYS A 28 -3.08 -21.80 -16.92
C LYS A 28 -3.43 -20.66 -15.99
N THR A 29 -4.38 -19.84 -16.42
CA THR A 29 -5.01 -18.81 -15.59
C THR A 29 -6.25 -19.40 -14.94
N THR A 30 -6.19 -19.64 -13.63
CA THR A 30 -7.31 -20.18 -12.86
C THR A 30 -8.24 -19.07 -12.38
N GLU A 31 -9.49 -19.41 -12.07
CA GLU A 31 -10.46 -18.47 -11.48
C GLU A 31 -9.93 -17.85 -10.18
N ALA A 32 -9.31 -18.66 -9.31
CA ALA A 32 -8.74 -18.18 -8.06
C ALA A 32 -7.64 -17.12 -8.27
N MET A 33 -6.79 -17.30 -9.28
CA MET A 33 -5.75 -16.33 -9.63
C MET A 33 -6.34 -15.04 -10.18
N LEU A 34 -7.37 -15.12 -11.02
CA LEU A 34 -8.11 -13.95 -11.49
C LEU A 34 -8.81 -13.22 -10.34
N ALA A 35 -9.47 -13.96 -9.44
CA ALA A 35 -10.14 -13.39 -8.27
C ALA A 35 -9.16 -12.66 -7.35
N ALA A 36 -7.94 -13.18 -7.19
CA ALA A 36 -6.89 -12.56 -6.40
C ALA A 36 -6.42 -11.20 -6.97
N LEU A 37 -6.52 -10.97 -8.29
CA LEU A 37 -6.18 -9.66 -8.89
C LEU A 37 -7.08 -8.52 -8.40
N PHE A 38 -8.28 -8.85 -7.91
CA PHE A 38 -9.25 -7.91 -7.36
C PHE A 38 -9.15 -7.74 -5.84
N LYS A 39 -8.10 -8.28 -5.21
CA LYS A 39 -7.80 -8.13 -3.78
C LYS A 39 -6.35 -7.69 -3.53
N PRO A 40 -5.93 -6.51 -4.02
CA PRO A 40 -4.56 -6.06 -3.86
C PRO A 40 -4.19 -5.87 -2.38
N ARG A 41 -2.95 -6.18 -2.01
CA ARG A 41 -2.41 -5.93 -0.66
C ARG A 41 -1.83 -4.53 -0.48
N LEU A 42 -1.40 -3.94 -1.59
CA LEU A 42 -0.81 -2.61 -1.67
C LEU A 42 -1.67 -1.73 -2.59
N PRO A 43 -1.88 -0.45 -2.26
CA PRO A 43 -2.51 0.48 -3.18
C PRO A 43 -1.56 0.77 -4.35
N ALA A 44 -2.14 1.17 -5.49
CA ALA A 44 -1.36 1.78 -6.55
C ALA A 44 -0.90 3.16 -6.07
N ILE A 45 0.39 3.44 -6.26
CA ILE A 45 1.03 4.68 -5.80
C ILE A 45 1.47 5.55 -6.98
N HIS A 46 1.64 6.83 -6.70
CA HIS A 46 2.36 7.78 -7.55
C HIS A 46 3.50 8.39 -6.74
N TRP A 47 4.74 8.22 -7.23
CA TRP A 47 5.93 8.77 -6.58
C TRP A 47 6.04 10.27 -6.88
N LEU A 48 6.26 11.06 -5.84
CA LEU A 48 6.48 12.51 -5.91
C LEU A 48 7.97 12.87 -5.76
N VAL A 49 8.67 12.16 -4.86
CA VAL A 49 10.11 12.34 -4.58
C VAL A 49 10.75 10.98 -4.35
N ARG A 50 11.96 10.77 -4.89
CA ARG A 50 12.77 9.56 -4.70
C ARG A 50 14.25 9.92 -4.65
N ASP A 51 14.69 10.43 -3.51
CA ASP A 51 16.08 10.77 -3.24
C ASP A 51 16.74 9.73 -2.32
N ALA A 52 18.03 9.90 -2.06
CA ALA A 52 18.80 8.95 -1.24
C ALA A 52 18.36 8.90 0.24
N ASP A 53 17.84 10.00 0.78
CA ASP A 53 17.46 10.16 2.19
C ASP A 53 16.02 10.64 2.39
N SER A 54 15.29 10.92 1.31
CA SER A 54 13.93 11.44 1.34
C SER A 54 13.10 10.81 0.23
N ALA A 55 11.86 10.47 0.55
CA ALA A 55 10.92 9.98 -0.45
C ALA A 55 9.50 10.42 -0.10
N ALA A 56 8.70 10.66 -1.13
CA ALA A 56 7.30 11.01 -0.97
C ALA A 56 6.46 10.36 -2.06
N LEU A 57 5.27 9.89 -1.69
CA LEU A 57 4.32 9.29 -2.61
C LEU A 57 2.89 9.67 -2.21
N GLU A 58 1.97 9.52 -3.16
CA GLU A 58 0.54 9.68 -2.94
C GLU A 58 -0.21 8.46 -3.48
N PHE A 59 -1.36 8.15 -2.86
CA PHE A 59 -2.20 7.04 -3.28
C PHE A 59 -3.64 7.15 -2.79
N SER A 60 -4.52 6.40 -3.45
CA SER A 60 -5.90 6.21 -3.02
C SER A 60 -6.04 4.92 -2.22
N VAL A 61 -6.78 5.00 -1.11
CA VAL A 61 -7.11 3.83 -0.28
C VAL A 61 -8.35 3.15 -0.87
N CYS A 62 -8.14 2.26 -1.83
CA CYS A 62 -9.21 1.51 -2.50
C CYS A 62 -9.96 0.58 -1.53
N ALA A 63 -11.28 0.48 -1.66
CA ALA A 63 -12.11 -0.39 -0.82
C ALA A 63 -11.81 -1.90 -1.03
N GLU A 64 -11.23 -2.23 -2.19
CA GLU A 64 -10.87 -3.57 -2.62
C GLU A 64 -9.55 -4.07 -2.01
N LEU A 65 -8.84 -3.23 -1.24
CA LEU A 65 -7.62 -3.65 -0.57
C LEU A 65 -7.90 -4.80 0.40
N ALA A 66 -7.08 -5.85 0.32
CA ALA A 66 -7.26 -7.07 1.10
C ALA A 66 -7.27 -6.83 2.62
N CYS A 67 -6.66 -5.74 3.11
CA CYS A 67 -6.68 -5.37 4.53
C CYS A 67 -8.07 -4.99 5.05
N PHE A 68 -9.05 -4.71 4.18
CA PHE A 68 -10.44 -4.48 4.56
C PHE A 68 -11.26 -5.77 4.67
N ASP A 69 -10.74 -6.91 4.19
CA ASP A 69 -11.40 -8.21 4.37
C ASP A 69 -11.41 -8.55 5.88
N GLY A 70 -12.58 -8.40 6.50
CA GLY A 70 -12.78 -8.68 7.93
C GLY A 70 -12.58 -7.48 8.88
N HIS A 71 -12.42 -6.25 8.38
CA HIS A 71 -12.05 -5.10 9.23
C HIS A 71 -12.83 -3.79 8.90
N PHE A 72 -13.90 -3.40 9.58
CA PHE A 72 -15.00 -4.15 10.21
C PHE A 72 -16.22 -4.08 9.25
N PRO A 73 -17.13 -5.06 9.21
CA PRO A 73 -18.20 -5.10 8.20
C PRO A 73 -19.06 -3.84 8.10
N ALA A 74 -19.33 -3.17 9.23
CA ALA A 74 -20.14 -1.95 9.27
C ALA A 74 -19.30 -0.65 9.20
N LEU A 75 -17.98 -0.74 9.40
CA LEU A 75 -17.09 0.42 9.42
C LEU A 75 -15.70 0.03 8.90
N PRO A 76 -15.51 0.01 7.57
CA PRO A 76 -14.22 -0.31 6.99
C PRO A 76 -13.21 0.78 7.34
N VAL A 77 -12.12 0.39 8.01
CA VAL A 77 -11.05 1.28 8.44
C VAL A 77 -9.72 0.61 8.14
N LEU A 78 -8.78 1.37 7.58
CA LEU A 78 -7.47 0.85 7.26
C LEU A 78 -6.73 0.52 8.57
N PRO A 79 -6.22 -0.71 8.75
CA PRO A 79 -5.52 -1.07 9.96
C PRO A 79 -4.21 -0.30 10.08
N GLY A 80 -3.88 0.20 11.28
CA GLY A 80 -2.63 0.93 11.51
C GLY A 80 -1.38 0.11 11.17
N VAL A 81 -1.45 -1.22 11.32
CA VAL A 81 -0.36 -2.13 10.94
C VAL A 81 -0.13 -2.18 9.42
N ALA A 82 -1.17 -1.98 8.60
CA ALA A 82 -1.00 -1.90 7.15
C ALA A 82 -0.19 -0.66 6.76
N LEU A 83 -0.43 0.48 7.40
CA LEU A 83 0.38 1.70 7.18
C LEU A 83 1.86 1.48 7.52
N ILE A 84 2.17 0.71 8.55
CA ILE A 84 3.55 0.37 8.91
C ILE A 84 4.17 -0.54 7.84
N ASP A 85 3.48 -1.62 7.48
CA ASP A 85 3.93 -2.58 6.46
C ASP A 85 4.20 -1.90 5.12
N TRP A 86 3.28 -1.03 4.68
CA TRP A 86 3.43 -0.26 3.45
C TRP A 86 4.60 0.73 3.51
N THR A 87 4.86 1.33 4.68
CA THR A 87 6.05 2.19 4.89
C THR A 87 7.34 1.39 4.72
N ILE A 88 7.41 0.18 5.29
CA ILE A 88 8.58 -0.70 5.16
C ILE A 88 8.77 -1.12 3.70
N HIS A 89 7.67 -1.53 3.05
CA HIS A 89 7.68 -1.96 1.66
C HIS A 89 8.21 -0.88 0.73
N TRP A 90 7.58 0.31 0.70
CA TRP A 90 8.01 1.40 -0.18
C TRP A 90 9.33 2.04 0.27
N GLY A 91 9.64 2.03 1.56
CA GLY A 91 10.95 2.42 2.06
C GLY A 91 12.07 1.53 1.48
N GLY A 92 11.82 0.22 1.37
CA GLY A 92 12.77 -0.73 0.79
C GLY A 92 12.95 -0.62 -0.72
N GLU A 93 11.96 -0.06 -1.43
CA GLU A 93 12.07 0.23 -2.87
C GLU A 93 12.94 1.46 -3.20
N VAL A 94 13.17 2.33 -2.22
CA VAL A 94 13.88 3.62 -2.42
C VAL A 94 15.19 3.68 -1.67
N PHE A 95 15.21 3.21 -0.42
CA PHE A 95 16.37 3.31 0.45
C PHE A 95 17.10 1.97 0.56
N ALA A 96 18.41 2.04 0.80
CA ALA A 96 19.21 0.88 1.18
C ALA A 96 18.91 0.47 2.64
N LEU A 97 17.68 0.02 2.91
CA LEU A 97 17.27 -0.43 4.23
C LEU A 97 18.04 -1.71 4.61
N PRO A 98 18.57 -1.80 5.83
CA PRO A 98 19.10 -3.05 6.36
C PRO A 98 18.00 -4.13 6.43
N GLY A 99 18.40 -5.39 6.29
CA GLY A 99 17.48 -6.49 6.02
C GLY A 99 16.45 -6.83 7.11
N HIS A 100 16.58 -6.32 8.34
CA HIS A 100 15.61 -6.63 9.39
C HIS A 100 15.08 -5.40 10.13
N PHE A 101 13.76 -5.33 10.23
CA PHE A 101 13.04 -4.42 11.11
C PHE A 101 13.23 -4.84 12.58
N VAL A 102 13.59 -3.89 13.44
CA VAL A 102 13.91 -4.14 14.85
C VAL A 102 12.80 -3.64 15.77
N ARG A 103 12.39 -2.38 15.62
CA ARG A 103 11.41 -1.73 16.50
C ARG A 103 10.79 -0.49 15.87
N ILE A 104 9.61 -0.12 16.36
CA ILE A 104 8.98 1.18 16.08
C ILE A 104 9.14 2.08 17.33
N GLU A 105 9.45 3.36 17.10
CA GLU A 105 9.43 4.42 18.11
C GLU A 105 8.49 5.55 17.70
N ALA A 106 7.97 6.28 18.70
CA ALA A 106 7.11 7.45 18.53
C ALA A 106 5.89 7.23 17.60
N LEU A 107 5.37 6.00 17.56
CA LEU A 107 4.20 5.65 16.76
C LEU A 107 2.94 6.35 17.26
N LYS A 108 2.26 7.07 16.38
CA LYS A 108 0.99 7.73 16.68
C LYS A 108 0.00 7.46 15.56
N PHE A 109 -1.19 6.99 15.92
CA PHE A 109 -2.36 6.95 15.04
C PHE A 109 -3.33 8.04 15.48
N GLN A 110 -3.42 9.11 14.70
CA GLN A 110 -4.15 10.32 15.07
C GLN A 110 -5.53 10.40 14.42
N ARG A 111 -5.68 9.81 13.23
CA ARG A 111 -6.95 9.84 12.49
C ARG A 111 -7.16 8.54 11.71
N LEU A 112 -8.39 8.03 11.75
CA LEU A 112 -8.80 6.89 10.97
C LEU A 112 -8.68 7.17 9.47
N VAL A 113 -8.28 6.15 8.72
CA VAL A 113 -8.27 6.16 7.26
C VAL A 113 -9.41 5.27 6.79
N ARG A 114 -10.29 5.81 5.94
CA ARG A 114 -11.43 5.09 5.35
C ARG A 114 -11.18 4.82 3.87
N PRO A 115 -11.86 3.83 3.27
CA PRO A 115 -11.88 3.68 1.82
C PRO A 115 -12.21 4.99 1.10
N GLY A 116 -11.54 5.25 -0.02
CA GLY A 116 -11.63 6.48 -0.80
C GLY A 116 -10.76 7.63 -0.27
N ALA A 117 -10.06 7.48 0.85
CA ALA A 117 -9.11 8.49 1.32
C ALA A 117 -7.93 8.63 0.37
N GLN A 118 -7.55 9.88 0.08
CA GLN A 118 -6.30 10.22 -0.60
C GLN A 118 -5.23 10.49 0.45
N LEU A 119 -4.17 9.70 0.44
CA LEU A 119 -3.07 9.83 1.39
C LEU A 119 -1.80 10.27 0.69
N HIS A 120 -1.02 11.09 1.39
CA HIS A 120 0.38 11.36 1.11
C HIS A 120 1.23 10.69 2.19
N LEU A 121 2.25 9.96 1.75
CA LEU A 121 3.28 9.42 2.63
C LEU A 121 4.57 10.18 2.39
N GLN A 122 5.14 10.72 3.45
CA GLN A 122 6.49 11.27 3.47
C GLN A 122 7.39 10.36 4.30
N MET A 123 8.57 10.07 3.76
CA MET A 123 9.58 9.22 4.38
C MET A 123 10.93 9.93 4.43
N SER A 124 11.66 9.73 5.52
CA SER A 124 13.03 10.23 5.70
C SER A 124 13.93 9.12 6.22
N TRP A 125 14.98 8.82 5.48
CA TRP A 125 15.95 7.78 5.81
C TRP A 125 17.22 8.39 6.40
N LYS A 126 17.69 7.82 7.51
CA LYS A 126 18.97 8.16 8.13
C LYS A 126 19.85 6.92 8.19
N ALA A 127 20.77 6.80 7.22
CA ALA A 127 21.68 5.68 7.12
C ALA A 127 22.56 5.52 8.38
N ALA A 128 23.05 6.62 8.96
CA ALA A 128 23.93 6.61 10.13
C ALA A 128 23.31 5.94 11.38
N THR A 129 21.98 5.98 11.51
CA THR A 129 21.25 5.39 12.63
C THR A 129 20.37 4.23 12.21
N ALA A 130 20.37 3.87 10.92
CA ALA A 130 19.45 2.90 10.32
C ALA A 130 17.97 3.16 10.67
N THR A 131 17.53 4.42 10.56
CA THR A 131 16.16 4.82 10.92
C THR A 131 15.36 5.39 9.76
N LEU A 132 14.12 4.92 9.60
CA LEU A 132 13.14 5.43 8.65
C LEU A 132 12.03 6.17 9.40
N GLY A 133 11.98 7.49 9.29
CA GLY A 133 10.84 8.29 9.76
C GLY A 133 9.73 8.31 8.71
N PHE A 134 8.47 8.25 9.13
CA PHE A 134 7.32 8.33 8.23
C PHE A 134 6.19 9.21 8.78
N CYS A 135 5.41 9.80 7.86
CA CYS A 135 4.21 10.56 8.15
C CYS A 135 3.18 10.37 7.04
N TYR A 136 1.97 9.96 7.41
CA TYR A 136 0.80 9.87 6.54
C TYR A 136 -0.12 11.06 6.77
N THR A 137 -0.46 11.79 5.72
CA THR A 137 -1.33 12.96 5.77
C THR A 137 -2.41 12.90 4.69
N SER A 138 -3.49 13.64 4.90
CA SER A 138 -4.51 13.95 3.89
C SER A 138 -4.97 15.40 4.07
N THR A 139 -5.97 15.83 3.31
CA THR A 139 -6.68 17.10 3.53
C THR A 139 -7.29 17.22 4.93
N LEU A 140 -7.50 16.11 5.64
CA LEU A 140 -8.01 16.07 7.02
C LEU A 140 -6.91 16.17 8.08
N GLY A 141 -5.64 16.28 7.66
CA GLY A 141 -4.47 16.35 8.52
C GLY A 141 -3.74 15.00 8.67
N THR A 142 -2.97 14.87 9.75
CA THR A 142 -2.12 13.70 9.98
C THR A 142 -2.94 12.48 10.44
N HIS A 143 -2.69 11.34 9.79
CA HIS A 143 -3.31 10.06 10.11
C HIS A 143 -2.41 9.19 10.96
N ALA A 144 -1.14 9.04 10.57
CA ALA A 144 -0.17 8.25 11.29
C ALA A 144 1.24 8.81 11.12
N SER A 145 2.08 8.64 12.14
CA SER A 145 3.51 8.94 12.05
C SER A 145 4.30 8.07 12.99
N GLY A 146 5.59 7.92 12.72
CA GLY A 146 6.48 7.15 13.58
C GLY A 146 7.89 7.05 13.00
N ARG A 147 8.73 6.28 13.69
CA ARG A 147 10.10 5.97 13.26
C ARG A 147 10.35 4.48 13.37
N LEU A 148 10.84 3.88 12.29
CA LEU A 148 11.19 2.47 12.20
C LEU A 148 12.71 2.34 12.30
N TRP A 149 13.17 1.39 13.10
CA TRP A 149 14.58 1.07 13.26
C TRP A 149 14.88 -0.26 12.57
N PHE A 150 16.03 -0.29 11.91
CA PHE A 150 16.52 -1.47 11.21
C PHE A 150 17.91 -1.83 11.70
N ALA A 151 18.30 -3.10 11.51
CA ALA A 151 19.68 -3.52 11.66
C ALA A 151 20.07 -4.53 10.56
N ALA A 152 21.37 -4.75 10.41
CA ALA A 152 21.91 -5.68 9.43
C ALA A 152 21.53 -7.12 9.82
N ALA A 153 21.10 -7.96 8.87
CA ALA A 153 20.81 -9.36 9.16
C ALA A 153 22.01 -10.02 9.88
N ALA A 154 21.73 -10.77 10.95
CA ALA A 154 22.75 -11.61 11.57
C ALA A 154 23.18 -12.66 10.54
N GLN A 155 24.49 -12.79 10.34
CA GLN A 155 25.10 -13.80 9.46
C GLN A 155 24.95 -15.20 10.04
#